data_AF-A0A3N5XTC1-F1
#
_entry.id   AF-A0A3N5XTC1-F1
#
_cell.length_a   1.000
_cell.length_b   1.000
_cell.length_c   1.000
_cell.angle_alpha   90.00
_cell.angle_beta   90.00
_cell.angle_gamma   90.00
#
_symmetry.space_group_name_H-M   'P 1'
#
loop_
_entity.id
_entity.type
_entity.pdbx_description
1 polymer ?
#
loop_
_entity_poly.entity_id
_entity_poly.type
_entity_poly.pdbx_seq_one_letter_code
_entity_poly.pdbx_strand_id
1 'polypeptide(L)' 'QDGKANEAVAELLAKHFKVPKSNIKIVTGMTSHNKIIEIRSR' A
#
# COMPACT_ATOMS: atom_id res chain seq x y z
N GLN A 1 -7.50 -14.76 4.03
CA GLN A 1 -7.99 -14.18 2.75
C GLN A 1 -7.63 -12.68 2.68
N ASP A 2 -6.45 -12.30 3.20
CA ASP A 2 -6.16 -10.90 3.57
C ASP A 2 -5.20 -10.20 2.60
N GLY A 3 -4.58 -10.95 1.68
CA GLY A 3 -3.58 -10.43 0.74
C GLY A 3 -4.17 -9.63 -0.44
N LYS A 4 -5.38 -9.95 -0.90
CA LYS A 4 -5.95 -9.36 -2.13
C LYS A 4 -6.25 -7.86 -1.98
N ALA A 5 -6.76 -7.45 -0.82
CA ALA A 5 -7.03 -6.03 -0.55
C ALA A 5 -5.74 -5.22 -0.44
N ASN A 6 -4.69 -5.80 0.15
CA ASN A 6 -3.40 -5.13 0.30
C ASN A 6 -2.70 -4.97 -1.05
N GLU A 7 -2.77 -5.99 -1.91
CA GLU A 7 -2.21 -5.95 -3.26
C GLU A 7 -2.92 -4.92 -4.14
N ALA A 8 -4.26 -4.88 -4.12
CA ALA A 8 -5.04 -3.90 -4.89
C ALA A 8 -4.75 -2.45 -4.47
N VAL A 9 -4.62 -2.20 -3.16
CA VAL A 9 -4.26 -0.86 -2.64
C VAL A 9 -2.84 -0.49 -3.02
N ALA A 10 -1.88 -1.41 -2.89
CA ALA A 10 -0.50 -1.16 -3.30
C ALA A 10 -0.39 -0.89 -4.81
N GLU A 11 -1.15 -1.61 -5.64
CA GLU A 11 -1.23 -1.37 -7.08
C GLU A 11 -1.79 0.00 -7.44
N LEU A 12 -2.89 0.39 -6.81
CA LEU A 12 -3.54 1.68 -7.05
C LEU A 12 -2.58 2.83 -6.71
N LEU A 13 -1.93 2.74 -5.55
CA LEU A 13 -0.98 3.76 -5.08
C LEU A 13 0.30 3.78 -5.94
N ALA A 14 0.82 2.62 -6.36
CA ALA A 14 2.00 2.55 -7.23
C ALA A 14 1.75 3.27 -8.56
N LYS A 15 0.57 3.06 -9.16
CA LYS A 15 0.17 3.74 -10.40
C LYS A 15 -0.03 5.24 -10.19
N HIS A 16 -0.68 5.63 -9.10
CA HIS A 16 -0.98 7.04 -8.82
C HIS A 16 0.29 7.86 -8.57
N PHE A 17 1.21 7.34 -7.76
CA PHE A 17 2.46 8.02 -7.38
C PHE A 17 3.63 7.71 -8.32
N LYS A 18 3.44 6.82 -9.31
CA LYS A 18 4.48 6.35 -10.25
C LYS A 18 5.74 5.82 -9.54
N VAL A 19 5.54 5.12 -8.43
CA VAL A 19 6.62 4.46 -7.68
C VAL A 19 6.53 2.95 -7.80
N PRO A 20 7.66 2.21 -7.70
CA PRO A 20 7.64 0.76 -7.65
C PRO A 20 6.79 0.23 -6.49
N LYS A 21 6.10 -0.90 -6.67
CA LYS A 21 5.34 -1.56 -5.58
C LYS A 21 6.21 -1.87 -4.36
N SER A 22 7.49 -2.16 -4.56
CA SER A 22 8.48 -2.38 -3.50
C SER A 22 8.64 -1.19 -2.55
N ASN A 23 8.28 0.00 -3.01
CA ASN A 23 8.37 1.24 -2.25
C ASN A 23 7.08 1.55 -1.47
N ILE A 24 6.06 0.71 -1.60
CA ILE A 24 4.77 0.87 -0.93
C ILE A 24 4.67 -0.19 0.14
N LYS A 25 4.64 0.23 1.39
CA LYS A 25 4.57 -0.66 2.55
C LYS A 25 3.39 -0.28 3.43
N ILE A 26 2.52 -1.25 3.71
CA ILE A 26 1.44 -1.07 4.68
C ILE A 26 2.08 -1.21 6.06
N VAL A 27 2.09 -0.12 6.84
CA VAL A 27 2.76 -0.06 8.14
C VAL A 27 1.81 -0.53 9.23
N THR A 28 0.54 -0.12 9.19
CA THR A 28 -0.47 -0.49 10.19
C THR A 28 -1.88 -0.49 9.56
N GLY A 29 -2.84 -1.15 10.24
CA GLY A 29 -4.26 -1.15 9.83
C GLY A 29 -4.77 -2.49 9.27
N MET A 30 -4.18 -3.63 9.65
CA MET A 30 -4.73 -4.95 9.28
C MET A 30 -6.13 -5.19 9.87
N THR A 31 -6.49 -4.53 10.97
CA THR A 31 -7.77 -4.68 11.67
C THR A 31 -8.57 -3.38 11.81
N SER A 32 -8.07 -2.26 11.29
CA SER A 32 -8.67 -0.93 11.50
C SER A 32 -9.04 -0.29 10.16
N HIS A 33 -10.13 0.50 10.16
CA HIS A 33 -10.61 1.20 8.96
C HIS A 33 -9.59 2.22 8.41
N ASN A 34 -8.78 2.81 9.29
CA ASN A 34 -7.68 3.69 8.89
C ASN A 34 -6.39 2.89 8.68
N LYS A 35 -5.87 2.92 7.46
CA LYS A 35 -4.61 2.26 7.07
C LYS A 35 -3.51 3.29 6.92
N ILE A 36 -2.36 3.04 7.56
CA ILE A 36 -1.15 3.84 7.38
C ILE A 36 -0.26 3.15 6.36
N ILE A 37 0.08 3.87 5.31
CA ILE A 37 0.85 3.35 4.17
C ILE A 37 2.08 4.25 3.99
N GLU A 38 3.26 3.64 4.05
CA GLU A 38 4.52 4.29 3.76
C GLU A 38 4.79 4.20 2.25
N ILE A 39 5.06 5.35 1.64
CA ILE A 39 5.43 5.47 0.24
C ILE A 39 6.81 6.11 0.17
N ARG A 40 7.79 5.38 -0.37
CA ARG A 40 9.15 5.91 -0.57
C ARG A 40 9.33 6.35 -2.03
N SER A 41 9.49 7.64 -2.27
CA SER A 41 9.98 8.15 -3.56
C SER A 41 11.37 8.71 -3.31
N ARG A 42 12.39 8.05 -3.85
CA ARG A 42 13.76 8.57 -3.88
C ARG A 42 14.02 9.17 -5.25
#